data_AF-A0A497FVH9-F1
#
_entry.id   AF-A0A497FVH9-F1
#
_cell.length_a   1.000
_cell.length_b   1.000
_cell.length_c   1.000
_cell.angle_alpha   90.00
_cell.angle_beta   90.00
_cell.angle_gamma   90.00
#
_symmetry.space_group_name_H-M   'P 1'
#
loop_
_entity.id
_entity.type
_entity.pdbx_description
1 polymer ?
#
loop_
_entity_poly.entity_id
_entity_poly.type
_entity_poly.pdbx_seq_one_letter_code
_entity_poly.pdbx_strand_id
1 'polypeptide(L)'
;MPKAIEDKKLLEKIRREEEEFREIRRKYADWSFIEKQPPRIKAALKYYIETGDIRRACKIAGVSVSIFRKLLREANIPVVV
;
A
#
# COMPACT_ATOMS: atom_id res chain seq x y z
N MET A 1 6.39 2.49 34.62
CA MET A 1 7.02 3.37 33.60
C MET A 1 6.03 4.50 33.26
N PRO A 2 6.49 5.72 32.93
CA PRO A 2 5.58 6.81 32.55
C PRO A 2 4.82 6.49 31.27
N LYS A 3 3.50 6.75 31.24
CA LYS A 3 2.61 6.48 30.08
C LYS A 3 3.15 7.04 28.75
N ALA A 4 3.72 8.25 28.78
CA ALA A 4 4.30 8.90 27.61
C ALA A 4 5.47 8.13 26.97
N ILE A 5 6.23 7.36 27.76
CA ILE A 5 7.33 6.53 27.26
C ILE A 5 6.78 5.28 26.54
N GLU A 6 5.70 4.69 27.08
CA GLU A 6 4.98 3.57 26.48
C GLU A 6 4.40 3.96 25.12
N ASP A 7 3.70 5.11 25.06
CA ASP A 7 3.08 5.64 23.85
C ASP A 7 4.13 5.90 22.76
N LYS A 8 5.29 6.45 23.13
CA LYS A 8 6.40 6.71 22.18
C LYS A 8 6.96 5.43 21.58
N LYS A 9 7.16 4.38 22.39
CA LYS A 9 7.64 3.07 21.92
C LYS A 9 6.63 2.40 20.99
N LEU A 10 5.33 2.52 21.29
CA LEU A 10 4.26 1.99 20.45
C LEU A 10 4.25 2.68 19.07
N LEU A 11 4.34 4.01 19.04
CA LEU A 11 4.39 4.78 17.80
C LEU A 11 5.61 4.42 16.93
N GLU A 12 6.77 4.22 17.56
CA GLU A 12 7.99 3.83 16.84
C GLU A 12 7.86 2.42 16.25
N LYS A 13 7.25 1.49 16.98
CA LYS A 13 6.97 0.14 16.49
C LYS A 13 6.02 0.17 15.28
N ILE A 14 4.91 0.89 15.38
CA ILE A 14 3.93 1.03 14.28
C ILE A 14 4.61 1.62 13.05
N ARG A 15 5.39 2.69 13.23
CA ARG A 15 6.11 3.33 12.13
C ARG A 15 7.08 2.37 11.43
N ARG A 16 7.76 1.52 12.20
CA ARG A 16 8.68 0.53 11.65
C ARG A 16 7.95 -0.54 10.85
N GLU A 17 6.85 -1.07 11.38
CA GLU A 17 6.00 -2.04 10.68
C GLU A 17 5.43 -1.46 9.38
N GLU A 18 4.97 -0.20 9.40
CA GLU A 18 4.49 0.49 8.19
C GLU A 18 5.57 0.63 7.12
N GLU A 19 6.81 0.94 7.52
CA GLU A 19 7.95 1.05 6.59
C GLU A 19 8.30 -0.32 6.00
N GLU A 20 8.40 -1.37 6.82
CA GLU A 20 8.66 -2.74 6.38
C GLU A 20 7.59 -3.21 5.38
N PHE A 21 6.31 -2.92 5.66
CA PHE A 21 5.20 -3.21 4.75
C PHE A 21 5.26 -2.43 3.44
N ARG A 22 5.67 -1.16 3.47
CA ARG A 22 5.89 -0.35 2.26
C ARG A 22 7.02 -0.92 1.41
N GLU A 23 8.14 -1.29 2.03
CA GLU A 23 9.28 -1.89 1.35
C GLU A 23 8.91 -3.20 0.68
N ILE A 24 8.16 -4.08 1.36
CA ILE A 24 7.64 -5.32 0.77
C ILE A 24 6.82 -5.00 -0.48
N ARG A 25 5.83 -4.10 -0.40
CA ARG A 25 5.01 -3.75 -1.57
C ARG A 25 5.85 -3.21 -2.73
N ARG A 26 6.81 -2.31 -2.46
CA ARG A 26 7.69 -1.74 -3.49
C ARG A 26 8.60 -2.78 -4.13
N LYS A 27 9.15 -3.70 -3.34
CA LYS A 27 10.13 -4.70 -3.77
C LYS A 27 9.51 -5.71 -4.73
N TYR A 28 8.28 -6.14 -4.48
CA TYR A 28 7.62 -7.19 -5.27
C TYR A 28 6.80 -6.64 -6.45
N ALA A 29 6.38 -5.37 -6.38
CA ALA A 29 5.58 -4.73 -7.43
C ALA A 29 6.21 -4.86 -8.82
N ASP A 30 5.41 -5.27 -9.81
CA ASP A 30 5.75 -5.18 -11.22
C ASP A 30 5.58 -3.73 -11.69
N TRP A 31 6.66 -2.97 -11.58
CA TRP A 31 6.70 -1.58 -12.03
C TRP A 31 6.45 -1.42 -13.54
N SER A 32 6.83 -2.42 -14.36
CA SER A 32 6.59 -2.36 -15.81
C SER A 32 5.10 -2.44 -16.12
N PHE A 33 4.37 -3.32 -15.44
CA PHE A 33 2.91 -3.40 -15.52
C PHE A 33 2.26 -2.10 -15.05
N ILE A 34 2.68 -1.57 -13.88
CA ILE A 34 2.12 -0.36 -13.28
C ILE A 34 2.28 0.85 -14.20
N GLU A 35 3.46 1.06 -14.79
CA GLU A 35 3.73 2.23 -15.62
C GLU A 35 2.89 2.28 -16.90
N LYS A 36 2.52 1.11 -17.44
CA LYS A 36 1.68 0.96 -18.64
C LYS A 36 0.19 1.16 -18.37
N GLN A 37 -0.24 1.24 -17.10
CA GLN A 37 -1.65 1.40 -16.77
C GLN A 37 -2.17 2.81 -17.10
N PRO A 38 -3.50 2.97 -17.32
CA PRO A 38 -4.13 4.27 -17.44
C PRO A 38 -3.82 5.17 -16.22
N PRO A 39 -3.77 6.51 -16.38
CA PRO A 39 -3.28 7.42 -15.35
C PRO A 39 -3.90 7.23 -13.95
N ARG A 40 -5.22 6.99 -13.88
CA ARG A 40 -5.92 6.78 -12.59
C ARG A 40 -5.56 5.46 -11.93
N ILE A 41 -5.44 4.39 -12.71
CA ILE A 41 -5.06 3.07 -12.21
C ILE A 41 -3.61 3.09 -11.73
N LYS A 42 -2.70 3.66 -12.54
CA LYS A 42 -1.31 3.86 -12.18
C LYS A 42 -1.16 4.64 -10.87
N ALA A 43 -1.86 5.77 -10.74
CA ALA A 43 -1.82 6.58 -9.52
C ALA A 43 -2.34 5.80 -8.30
N ALA A 44 -3.42 5.02 -8.46
CA ALA A 44 -3.97 4.21 -7.39
C ALA A 44 -3.04 3.07 -6.94
N LEU A 45 -2.40 2.38 -7.88
CA LEU A 45 -1.43 1.31 -7.57
C LEU A 45 -0.22 1.86 -6.82
N LYS A 46 0.36 2.98 -7.30
CA LYS A 46 1.45 3.67 -6.59
C LYS A 46 1.02 4.13 -5.20
N TYR A 47 -0.16 4.71 -5.07
CA TYR A 47 -0.70 5.12 -3.78
C TYR A 47 -0.85 3.94 -2.80
N TYR A 48 -1.35 2.80 -3.28
CA TYR A 48 -1.47 1.59 -2.45
C TYR A 48 -0.10 1.05 -2.02
N ILE A 49 0.90 1.06 -2.90
CA ILE A 49 2.28 0.67 -2.55
C ILE A 49 2.79 1.52 -1.38
N GLU A 50 2.58 2.83 -1.43
CA GLU A 50 3.07 3.76 -0.40
C GLU A 50 2.34 3.66 0.94
N THR A 51 1.03 3.43 0.91
CA THR A 51 0.15 3.62 2.08
C THR A 51 -0.51 2.35 2.60
N GLY A 52 -0.69 1.33 1.75
CA GLY A 52 -1.53 0.17 2.06
C GLY A 52 -3.04 0.47 2.13
N ASP A 53 -3.48 1.72 1.90
CA ASP A 53 -4.89 2.10 1.99
C ASP A 53 -5.66 1.68 0.73
N ILE A 54 -6.29 0.51 0.82
CA ILE A 54 -7.09 -0.07 -0.25
C ILE A 54 -8.32 0.78 -0.59
N ARG A 55 -8.96 1.44 0.39
CA ARG A 55 -10.22 2.15 0.18
C ARG A 55 -9.98 3.43 -0.61
N ARG A 56 -8.97 4.19 -0.23
CA ARG A 56 -8.59 5.40 -0.96
C ARG A 56 -8.02 5.07 -2.33
N ALA A 57 -7.23 4.01 -2.46
CA ALA A 57 -6.74 3.53 -3.76
C ALA A 57 -7.90 3.17 -4.71
N CYS A 58 -8.91 2.43 -4.24
CA CYS A 58 -10.11 2.11 -5.04
C CYS A 58 -10.84 3.37 -5.51
N LYS A 59 -10.96 4.39 -4.64
CA LYS A 59 -11.58 5.67 -4.99
C LYS A 59 -10.79 6.45 -6.06
N ILE A 60 -9.46 6.42 -6.00
CA ILE A 60 -8.59 7.03 -7.02
C ILE A 60 -8.77 6.31 -8.36
N ALA A 61 -8.77 4.98 -8.34
CA ALA A 61 -8.93 4.13 -9.51
C ALA A 61 -10.35 4.18 -10.11
N GLY A 62 -11.36 4.49 -9.31
CA GLY A 62 -12.76 4.49 -9.75
C GLY A 62 -13.33 3.08 -9.93
N VAL A 63 -12.82 2.09 -9.18
CA VAL A 63 -13.23 0.68 -9.28
C VAL A 63 -13.60 0.10 -7.91
N SER A 64 -14.32 -1.02 -7.89
CA SER A 64 -14.63 -1.74 -6.66
C SER A 64 -13.39 -2.43 -6.06
N VAL A 65 -13.44 -2.76 -4.78
CA VAL A 65 -12.34 -3.46 -4.08
C VAL A 65 -12.01 -4.80 -4.74
N SER A 66 -13.01 -5.53 -5.25
CA SER A 66 -12.80 -6.80 -5.96
C SER A 66 -11.96 -6.61 -7.24
N ILE A 67 -12.31 -5.59 -8.04
CA ILE A 67 -11.57 -5.25 -9.25
C ILE A 67 -10.16 -4.77 -8.91
N PHE A 68 -10.03 -3.92 -7.88
CA PHE A 68 -8.72 -3.43 -7.48
C PHE A 68 -7.80 -4.55 -6.97
N ARG A 69 -8.33 -5.54 -6.24
CA ARG A 69 -7.57 -6.74 -5.84
C ARG A 69 -7.13 -7.59 -7.02
N LYS A 70 -7.85 -7.59 -8.14
CA LYS A 70 -7.38 -8.21 -9.39
C LYS A 70 -6.17 -7.45 -9.94
N LEU A 71 -6.25 -6.11 -9.99
CA LEU A 71 -5.13 -5.26 -10.41
C LEU A 71 -3.89 -5.43 -9.53
N LEU A 72 -4.05 -5.58 -8.20
CA LEU A 72 -2.92 -5.85 -7.30
C LEU A 72 -2.22 -7.17 -7.63
N ARG A 73 -2.99 -8.22 -7.94
CA ARG A 73 -2.43 -9.52 -8.36
C ARG A 73 -1.71 -9.43 -9.69
N GLU A 74 -2.29 -8.75 -10.67
CA GLU A 74 -1.66 -8.53 -11.98
C GLU A 74 -0.38 -7.69 -11.87
N ALA A 75 -0.36 -6.71 -10.96
CA ALA A 75 0.80 -5.88 -10.65
C ALA A 75 1.80 -6.53 -9.69
N ASN A 76 1.60 -7.79 -9.29
CA ASN A 76 2.43 -8.50 -8.30
C ASN A 76 2.64 -7.73 -6.98
N ILE A 77 1.64 -6.99 -6.51
CA ILE A 77 1.72 -6.22 -5.26
C ILE A 77 1.13 -7.07 -4.11
N PRO A 78 1.94 -7.46 -3.11
CA PRO A 78 1.46 -8.21 -1.95
C PRO A 78 0.45 -7.42 -1.11
N VAL A 79 -0.55 -8.13 -0.58
CA VAL A 79 -1.46 -7.61 0.46
C VAL A 79 -0.91 -8.06 1.81
N VAL A 80 -0.26 -7.13 2.51
CA VAL A 80 0.26 -7.32 3.87
C VAL A 80 -0.73 -6.74 4.88
N VAL A 81 -0.94 -7.43 6.00
CA VAL A 81 -1.89 -7.12 7.08
C VAL A 81 -1.22 -7.29 8.43
#